data_AF-A0A542AR00-F1
#
_entry.id   AF-A0A542AR00-F1
#
_cell.length_a   1.000
_cell.length_b   1.000
_cell.length_c   1.000
_cell.angle_alpha   90.00
_cell.angle_beta   90.00
_cell.angle_gamma   90.00
#
_symmetry.space_group_name_H-M   'P 1'
#
loop_
_entity.id
_entity.type
_entity.pdbx_description
1 polymer ?
#
loop_
_entity_poly.entity_id
_entity_poly.type
_entity_poly.pdbx_seq_one_letter_code
_entity_poly.pdbx_strand_id
1 'polypeptide(L)' 'MSKDIKKAVINELDRRIALLKEHQSERIITTGDQYEELNQALSKVIGVPLTGELESIREFVQTL' A
#
# COMPACT_ATOMS: atom_id res chain seq x y z
N MET A 1 10.34 14.26 -21.33
CA MET A 1 10.92 14.45 -19.98
C MET A 1 9.84 14.60 -18.90
N SER A 2 9.04 15.67 -18.85
CA SER A 2 7.96 15.82 -17.83
C SER A 2 6.90 14.70 -17.89
N LYS A 3 6.40 14.36 -19.09
CA LYS A 3 5.45 13.24 -19.27
C LYS A 3 6.02 11.88 -18.83
N ASP A 4 7.32 11.68 -19.01
CA ASP A 4 8.00 10.43 -18.64
C ASP A 4 8.15 10.32 -17.12
N ILE A 5 8.46 11.43 -16.45
CA ILE A 5 8.52 11.51 -14.98
C ILE A 5 7.13 11.27 -14.37
N LYS A 6 6.09 11.94 -14.89
CA LYS A 6 4.71 11.72 -14.42
C LYS A 6 4.31 10.24 -14.52
N LYS A 7 4.59 9.61 -15.66
CA LYS A 7 4.31 8.17 -15.86
C LYS A 7 5.10 7.29 -14.89
N ALA A 8 6.38 7.59 -14.66
CA ALA A 8 7.20 6.84 -13.71
C ALA A 8 6.67 6.94 -12.27
N VAL A 9 6.24 8.14 -11.84
CA VAL A 9 5.64 8.35 -10.52
C VAL A 9 4.33 7.57 -10.38
N ILE A 10 3.44 7.65 -11.37
CA ILE A 10 2.17 6.90 -11.34
C ILE A 10 2.42 5.39 -11.27
N ASN A 11 3.35 4.87 -12.08
CA ASN A 11 3.68 3.44 -12.07
C ASN A 11 4.21 2.96 -10.71
N GLU A 12 5.04 3.76 -10.04
CA GLU A 12 5.55 3.43 -8.70
C GLU A 12 4.44 3.48 -7.64
N LEU A 13 3.53 4.46 -7.73
CA LEU A 13 2.35 4.52 -6.86
C LEU A 13 1.44 3.30 -7.06
N ASP A 14 1.16 2.93 -8.32
CA ASP A 14 0.39 1.74 -8.68
C ASP A 14 1.03 0.47 -8.11
N ARG A 15 2.35 0.32 -8.25
CA ARG A 15 3.09 -0.81 -7.68
C ARG A 15 2.92 -0.88 -6.16
N ARG A 16 3.06 0.25 -5.44
CA ARG A 16 2.96 0.27 -3.97
C ARG A 16 1.54 -0.02 -3.49
N ILE A 17 0.53 0.53 -4.16
CA ILE A 17 -0.88 0.24 -3.87
C ILE A 17 -1.16 -1.25 -4.05
N ALA A 18 -0.65 -1.87 -5.13
CA ALA A 18 -0.81 -3.30 -5.36
C ALA A 18 -0.18 -4.15 -4.25
N LEU A 19 1.05 -3.82 -3.82
CA LEU A 19 1.72 -4.51 -2.72
C LEU A 19 0.92 -4.41 -1.41
N LEU A 20 0.42 -3.23 -1.07
CA LEU A 20 -0.40 -3.06 0.15
C LEU A 20 -1.70 -3.86 0.11
N LYS A 21 -2.35 -3.94 -1.06
CA LYS A 21 -3.56 -4.75 -1.27
C LYS A 21 -3.25 -6.26 -1.14
N GLU A 22 -2.10 -6.70 -1.64
CA GLU A 22 -1.63 -8.08 -1.46
C GLU A 22 -1.45 -8.40 0.04
N HIS A 23 -0.72 -7.54 0.77
CA HIS A 23 -0.51 -7.69 2.22
C HIS A 23 -1.80 -7.67 3.05
N GLN A 24 -2.82 -6.93 2.63
CA GLN A 24 -4.14 -7.00 3.29
C GLN A 24 -4.78 -8.38 3.19
N SER A 25 -4.59 -9.05 2.06
CA SER A 25 -5.20 -10.36 1.75
C SER A 25 -4.46 -11.55 2.36
N GLU A 26 -3.19 -11.37 2.76
CA GLU A 26 -2.38 -12.39 3.42
C GLU A 26 -3.06 -12.90 4.69
N ARG A 27 -3.10 -14.21 4.93
CA ARG A 27 -3.70 -14.71 6.18
C ARG A 27 -2.79 -14.37 7.36
N ILE A 28 -3.39 -14.05 8.52
CA ILE A 28 -2.64 -14.03 9.77
C ILE A 28 -2.19 -15.46 10.06
N ILE A 29 -0.89 -15.66 10.20
CA ILE A 29 -0.27 -16.92 10.57
C ILE A 29 -0.27 -16.97 12.10
N THR A 30 -0.92 -17.99 12.66
CA THR A 30 -0.86 -18.29 14.09
C THR A 30 0.52 -18.88 14.39
N THR A 31 1.40 -18.11 15.02
CA THR A 31 2.77 -18.53 15.34
C THR A 31 2.89 -19.00 16.80
N GLY A 32 1.89 -18.69 17.64
CA GLY A 32 1.96 -18.91 19.09
C GLY A 32 2.69 -17.78 19.82
N ASP A 33 3.30 -16.84 19.10
CA ASP A 33 3.80 -15.57 19.64
C ASP A 33 2.73 -14.48 19.44
N GLN A 34 2.16 -14.04 20.56
CA GLN A 34 1.10 -13.02 20.58
C GLN A 34 1.57 -11.66 20.04
N TYR A 35 2.86 -11.34 20.14
CA TYR A 35 3.40 -10.09 19.59
C TYR A 35 3.50 -10.16 18.06
N GLU A 36 3.90 -11.30 17.51
CA GLU A 36 3.91 -11.51 16.07
C GLU A 36 2.51 -11.47 15.48
N GLU A 37 1.54 -12.12 16.14
CA GLU A 37 0.14 -12.10 15.72
C GLU A 37 -0.46 -10.69 15.79
N LEU A 38 -0.14 -9.92 16.85
CA LEU A 38 -0.52 -8.51 16.97
C LEU A 38 0.10 -7.65 15.86
N ASN A 39 1.38 -7.84 15.56
CA ASN A 39 2.07 -7.11 14.50
C ASN A 39 1.46 -7.38 13.12
N GLN A 40 1.08 -8.64 12.85
CA GLN A 40 0.38 -9.02 11.62
C GLN A 40 -1.00 -8.35 11.53
N ALA A 41 -1.77 -8.35 12.62
CA ALA A 41 -3.07 -7.69 12.67
C ALA A 41 -2.94 -6.17 12.50
N LEU A 42 -1.98 -5.54 13.19
CA LEU A 42 -1.74 -4.10 13.13
C LEU A 42 -1.31 -3.66 11.72
N SER A 43 -0.44 -4.43 11.06
CA SER A 43 0.02 -4.13 9.70
C SER A 43 -1.13 -4.09 8.71
N LYS A 44 -2.11 -5.01 8.85
CA LYS A 44 -3.34 -5.02 8.03
C LYS A 44 -4.21 -3.79 8.27
N VAL A 45 -4.38 -3.39 9.52
CA VAL A 45 -5.18 -2.20 9.89
C VAL A 45 -4.53 -0.93 9.35
N ILE A 46 -3.22 -0.77 9.49
CA ILE A 46 -2.47 0.40 8.98
C ILE A 46 -2.42 0.41 7.44
N GLY A 47 -2.43 -0.76 6.80
CA GLY A 47 -2.42 -0.86 5.34
C GLY A 47 -3.64 -0.20 4.68
N VAL A 48 -4.81 -0.19 5.34
CA VAL A 48 -6.04 0.43 4.81
C VAL A 48 -5.90 1.96 4.61
N PRO A 49 -5.62 2.77 5.65
CA PRO A 49 -5.46 4.21 5.48
C PRO A 49 -4.27 4.55 4.58
N LEU A 50 -3.16 3.80 4.67
CA LEU A 50 -1.99 4.04 3.81
C LEU A 50 -2.31 3.84 2.32
N THR A 51 -3.14 2.83 1.99
CA THR A 51 -3.61 2.62 0.62
C THR A 51 -4.42 3.81 0.12
N GLY A 52 -5.33 4.34 0.94
CA GLY A 52 -6.13 5.52 0.59
C GLY A 52 -5.31 6.78 0.36
N GLU A 53 -4.30 7.04 1.20
CA GLU A 53 -3.37 8.18 1.01
C GLU A 53 -2.57 8.07 -0.30
N LEU A 54 -2.10 6.86 -0.65
CA LEU A 54 -1.38 6.65 -1.91
C LEU A 54 -2.29 6.76 -3.14
N GLU A 55 -3.54 6.29 -3.04
CA GLU A 55 -4.56 6.49 -4.08
C GLU A 55 -4.85 7.97 -4.31
N SER A 56 -5.02 8.76 -3.23
CA SER A 56 -5.19 10.21 -3.28
C SER A 56 -4.00 10.93 -3.95
N ILE A 57 -2.77 10.58 -3.59
CA ILE A 57 -1.57 11.14 -4.22
C ILE A 57 -1.51 10.78 -5.71
N ARG A 58 -1.83 9.55 -6.06
CA ARG A 58 -1.87 9.09 -7.44
C ARG A 58 -2.88 9.87 -8.27
N GLU A 59 -4.09 10.07 -7.74
CA GLU A 59 -5.13 10.87 -8.37
C GLU A 59 -4.67 12.32 -8.56
N PHE A 60 -4.08 12.94 -7.54
CA PHE A 60 -3.50 14.26 -7.65
C PHE A 60 -2.47 14.36 -8.78
N VAL A 61 -1.49 13.45 -8.83
CA VAL A 61 -0.46 13.42 -9.89
C VAL A 61 -1.10 13.22 -11.28
N GLN A 62 -2.19 12.45 -11.37
CA GLN A 62 -2.92 12.26 -12.62
C GLN A 62 -3.52 13.58 -13.16
N THR A 63 -3.84 14.54 -12.30
CA THR A 63 -4.38 15.86 -12.70
C THR A 63 -3.33 16.87 -13.17
N LEU A 64 -2.04 16.66 -12.87
CA LEU A 64 -0.91 17.53 -13.23
C LEU A 64 -0.46 17.37 -14.69
#